data_AF-A0A1F5HC70-F1
#
_entry.id   AF-A0A1F5HC70-F1
#
_cell.length_a   1.000
_cell.length_b   1.000
_cell.length_c   1.000
_cell.angle_alpha   90.00
_cell.angle_beta   90.00
_cell.angle_gamma   90.00
#
_symmetry.space_group_name_H-M   'P 1'
#
loop_
_entity.id
_entity.type
_entity.pdbx_description
1 polymer ?
#
loop_
_entity_poly.entity_id
_entity_poly.type
_entity_poly.pdbx_seq_one_letter_code
_entity_poly.pdbx_strand_id
1 'polypeptide(L)'
;MEHRDGFVKHQINSFGYAIEGLVYSFQKGLHFRIHILAFALVSVLGFIFSISLLEWLAVILISSAVIAAEALNTAIEETCNLLHPDLHPKAKLAKHCAAGGVLILSIAAVIIGLLIFIPKIFG
;
A
#
# COMPACT_ATOMS: atom_id res chain seq x y z
N MET A 1 26.45 -27.84 11.98
CA MET A 1 26.52 -27.98 10.52
C MET A 1 25.48 -27.01 9.95
N GLU A 2 25.93 -25.85 9.51
CA GLU A 2 25.07 -24.80 8.95
C GLU A 2 24.58 -25.30 7.59
N HIS A 3 23.30 -25.67 7.51
CA HIS A 3 22.68 -26.02 6.24
C HIS A 3 22.57 -24.71 5.45
N ARG A 4 23.58 -24.42 4.60
CA ARG A 4 23.50 -23.33 3.64
C ARG A 4 22.37 -23.66 2.69
N ASP A 5 21.17 -23.20 3.03
CA ASP A 5 20.07 -23.16 2.09
C ASP A 5 20.60 -22.45 0.84
N GLY A 6 20.62 -23.15 -0.29
CA GLY A 6 21.13 -22.59 -1.53
C GLY A 6 20.41 -21.27 -1.83
N PHE A 7 21.10 -20.33 -2.50
CA PHE A 7 20.58 -18.98 -2.80
C PHE A 7 19.08 -18.98 -3.21
N VAL A 8 18.67 -19.95 -4.03
CA VAL A 8 17.28 -20.15 -4.47
C VAL A 8 16.31 -20.45 -3.32
N LYS A 9 16.68 -21.32 -2.37
CA LYS A 9 15.85 -21.68 -1.21
C LYS A 9 15.69 -20.50 -0.24
N HIS A 10 16.73 -19.68 -0.08
CA HIS A 10 16.65 -18.44 0.70
C HIS A 10 15.71 -17.42 0.03
N GLN A 11 15.79 -17.24 -1.29
CA GLN A 11 14.90 -16.33 -2.02
C GLN A 11 13.43 -16.76 -1.93
N ILE A 12 13.14 -18.04 -2.15
CA ILE A 12 11.77 -18.58 -2.05
C ILE A 12 11.18 -18.33 -0.65
N ASN A 13 11.98 -18.52 0.41
CA ASN A 13 11.53 -18.25 1.78
C ASN A 13 11.25 -16.74 2.00
N SER A 14 12.08 -15.85 1.46
CA SER A 14 11.87 -14.40 1.54
C SER A 14 10.58 -13.93 0.84
N PHE A 15 10.23 -14.53 -0.30
CA PHE A 15 8.93 -14.30 -0.94
C PHE A 15 7.77 -14.79 -0.07
N GLY A 16 7.92 -15.95 0.58
CA GLY A 16 6.94 -16.47 1.54
C GLY A 16 6.65 -15.47 2.67
N TYR A 17 7.69 -14.93 3.30
CA TYR A 17 7.55 -13.94 4.37
C TYR A 17 6.89 -12.63 3.89
N ALA A 18 7.25 -12.16 2.68
CA ALA A 18 6.63 -10.98 2.10
C ALA A 18 5.12 -11.17 1.86
N ILE A 19 4.73 -12.33 1.32
CA ILE A 19 3.31 -12.68 1.09
C ILE A 19 2.57 -12.78 2.43
N GLU A 20 3.16 -13.41 3.44
CA GLU A 20 2.57 -13.50 4.78
C GLU A 20 2.30 -12.10 5.36
N GLY A 21 3.25 -11.17 5.22
CA GLY A 21 3.07 -9.78 5.65
C GLY A 21 1.94 -9.04 4.91
N LEU A 22 1.78 -9.28 3.61
CA LEU A 22 0.66 -8.72 2.83
C LEU A 22 -0.69 -9.31 3.24
N VAL A 23 -0.75 -10.62 3.47
CA VAL A 23 -1.96 -11.30 3.96
C VAL A 23 -2.33 -10.78 5.35
N TYR A 24 -1.35 -10.60 6.22
CA TYR A 24 -1.56 -9.99 7.54
C TYR A 24 -2.16 -8.58 7.43
N SER A 25 -1.56 -7.72 6.60
CA SER A 25 -2.04 -6.34 6.37
C SER A 25 -3.48 -6.32 5.83
N PHE A 26 -3.78 -7.23 4.91
CA PHE A 26 -5.14 -7.40 4.37
C PHE A 26 -6.15 -7.87 5.42
N GLN A 27 -5.77 -8.81 6.28
CA GLN A 27 -6.66 -9.33 7.31
C GLN A 27 -6.91 -8.32 8.43
N LYS A 28 -5.88 -7.55 8.82
CA LYS A 28 -5.94 -6.61 9.94
C LYS A 28 -6.72 -5.33 9.61
N GLY A 29 -6.44 -4.69 8.48
CA GLY A 29 -6.82 -3.30 8.24
C GLY A 29 -7.97 -3.11 7.25
N LEU A 30 -9.04 -2.44 7.67
CA LEU A 30 -10.10 -1.97 6.76
C LEU A 30 -9.52 -1.07 5.65
N HIS A 31 -8.59 -0.17 6.01
CA HIS A 31 -7.97 0.76 5.07
C HIS A 31 -7.19 0.06 3.96
N PHE A 32 -6.40 -0.97 4.28
CA PHE A 32 -5.69 -1.78 3.29
C PHE A 32 -6.65 -2.42 2.27
N ARG A 33 -7.78 -2.97 2.74
CA ARG A 33 -8.82 -3.53 1.84
C ARG A 33 -9.45 -2.45 0.97
N ILE A 34 -9.74 -1.27 1.54
CA ILE A 34 -10.29 -0.13 0.80
C ILE A 34 -9.33 0.29 -0.31
N HIS A 35 -8.02 0.39 -0.04
CA HIS A 35 -7.03 0.79 -1.05
C HIS A 35 -6.90 -0.24 -2.18
N ILE A 36 -6.94 -1.54 -1.87
CA ILE A 36 -6.98 -2.59 -2.91
C ILE A 36 -8.25 -2.51 -3.75
N LEU A 37 -9.41 -2.35 -3.12
CA LEU A 37 -10.69 -2.22 -3.82
C LEU A 37 -10.72 -0.96 -4.69
N ALA A 38 -10.20 0.16 -4.19
CA ALA A 38 -10.08 1.40 -4.94
C ALA A 38 -9.15 1.22 -6.16
N PHE A 39 -8.01 0.55 -6.00
CA PHE A 39 -7.11 0.26 -7.11
C PHE A 39 -7.78 -0.63 -8.18
N ALA A 40 -8.51 -1.67 -7.75
CA ALA A 40 -9.26 -2.53 -8.66
C ALA A 40 -10.34 -1.73 -9.43
N LEU A 41 -11.10 -0.88 -8.73
CA LEU A 41 -12.11 -0.02 -9.34
C LEU A 41 -11.50 0.94 -10.36
N VAL A 42 -10.43 1.65 -9.99
CA VAL A 42 -9.73 2.59 -10.88
C VAL A 42 -9.14 1.87 -12.09
N SER A 43 -8.66 0.63 -11.94
CA SER A 43 -8.18 -0.17 -13.07
C SER A 43 -9.32 -0.54 -14.02
N VAL A 44 -10.48 -0.95 -13.50
CA VAL A 44 -11.67 -1.22 -14.33
C VAL A 44 -12.09 0.04 -15.10
N LEU A 45 -12.13 1.19 -14.43
CA LEU A 45 -12.39 2.48 -15.10
C LEU A 45 -11.34 2.80 -16.16
N GLY A 46 -10.06 2.52 -15.89
CA GLY A 46 -8.97 2.71 -16.85
C GLY A 46 -9.18 1.95 -18.15
N PHE A 47 -9.69 0.72 -18.07
CA PHE A 47 -10.06 -0.07 -19.26
C PHE A 47 -11.30 0.51 -19.95
N ILE A 48 -12.35 0.89 -19.21
CA ILE A 48 -13.59 1.45 -19.78
C ILE A 48 -13.31 2.74 -20.55
N PHE A 49 -12.51 3.64 -19.98
CA PHE A 49 -12.18 4.94 -20.58
C PHE A 49 -10.98 4.90 -21.53
N SER A 50 -10.41 3.71 -21.79
CA SER A 50 -9.26 3.51 -22.67
C SER A 50 -8.14 4.52 -22.41
N ILE A 51 -7.70 4.59 -21.15
CA ILE A 51 -6.62 5.51 -20.76
C ILE A 51 -5.30 5.10 -21.43
N SER A 52 -4.48 6.09 -21.74
CA SER A 52 -3.18 5.95 -22.39
C SER A 52 -2.18 5.21 -21.51
N LEU A 53 -1.08 4.76 -22.13
CA LEU A 53 0.00 4.07 -21.42
C LEU A 53 0.58 4.91 -20.26
N LEU A 54 0.75 6.23 -20.44
CA LEU A 54 1.28 7.10 -19.39
C LEU A 54 0.31 7.24 -18.22
N GLU A 55 -1.00 7.29 -18.51
CA GLU A 55 -2.05 7.32 -17.48
C GLU A 55 -2.09 5.99 -16.70
N TRP A 56 -1.92 4.84 -17.38
CA TRP A 56 -1.76 3.55 -16.72
C TRP A 56 -0.54 3.47 -15.81
N LEU A 57 0.62 3.96 -16.27
CA LEU A 57 1.83 4.01 -15.44
C LEU A 57 1.60 4.84 -14.18
N ALA A 58 0.92 5.99 -14.31
CA ALA A 58 0.58 6.84 -13.17
C ALA A 58 -0.37 6.11 -12.18
N VAL A 59 -1.43 5.47 -12.68
CA VAL A 59 -2.39 4.69 -11.87
C VAL A 59 -1.70 3.56 -11.11
N ILE A 60 -0.88 2.77 -11.80
CA ILE A 60 -0.18 1.63 -11.19
C ILE A 60 0.80 2.12 -10.12
N LEU A 61 1.60 3.15 -10.44
CA LEU A 61 2.61 3.68 -9.53
C LEU A 61 1.98 4.25 -8.26
N ILE A 62 0.98 5.14 -8.40
CA ILE A 62 0.41 5.81 -7.23
C ILE A 62 -0.40 4.85 -6.36
N SER A 63 -1.15 3.92 -6.98
CA SER A 63 -1.95 2.95 -6.22
C SER A 63 -1.05 1.96 -5.47
N SER A 64 0.03 1.50 -6.11
CA SER A 64 1.01 0.63 -5.45
C SER A 64 1.74 1.36 -4.32
N ALA A 65 2.05 2.64 -4.50
CA ALA A 65 2.65 3.46 -3.45
C ALA A 65 1.73 3.61 -2.23
N VAL A 66 0.44 3.85 -2.44
CA VAL A 66 -0.56 3.93 -1.35
C VAL A 66 -0.64 2.60 -0.59
N ILE A 67 -0.75 1.47 -1.29
CA ILE A 67 -0.83 0.14 -0.67
C ILE A 67 0.46 -0.19 0.09
N ALA A 68 1.63 0.14 -0.48
CA ALA A 68 2.91 -0.04 0.20
C ALA A 68 3.01 0.82 1.48
N ALA A 69 2.56 2.08 1.42
CA ALA A 69 2.52 2.95 2.59
C ALA A 69 1.57 2.43 3.67
N GLU A 70 0.44 1.84 3.31
CA GLU A 70 -0.49 1.23 4.26
C GLU A 70 0.10 -0.02 4.93
N ALA A 71 0.84 -0.85 4.17
CA ALA A 71 1.61 -1.97 4.74
C ALA A 71 2.70 -1.47 5.71
N LEU A 72 3.41 -0.40 5.35
CA LEU A 72 4.40 0.23 6.24
C LEU A 72 3.75 0.84 7.49
N ASN A 73 2.57 1.45 7.35
CA ASN A 73 1.79 1.93 8.49
C ASN A 73 1.45 0.78 9.44
N THR A 74 0.97 -0.34 8.90
CA THR A 74 0.69 -1.54 9.69
C THR A 74 1.94 -2.07 10.40
N ALA A 75 3.09 -2.13 9.72
CA ALA A 75 4.35 -2.57 10.32
C ALA A 75 4.82 -1.65 11.46
N ILE A 76 4.71 -0.34 11.29
CA ILE A 76 5.04 0.65 12.33
C ILE A 76 4.09 0.53 13.52
N GLU A 77 2.79 0.35 13.26
CA GLU A 77 1.79 0.10 14.31
C GLU A 77 2.12 -1.14 15.13
N GLU A 78 2.43 -2.27 14.48
CA GLU A 78 2.81 -3.50 15.18
C GLU A 78 4.07 -3.33 16.00
N THR A 79 5.10 -2.70 15.41
CA THR A 79 6.35 -2.42 16.11
C THR A 79 6.11 -1.57 17.35
N CYS A 80 5.26 -0.55 17.24
CA CYS A 80 4.89 0.29 18.38
C CYS A 80 4.04 -0.47 19.41
N ASN A 81 3.16 -1.38 18.97
CA ASN A 81 2.31 -2.19 19.85
C ASN A 81 3.13 -3.15 20.73
N LEU A 82 4.22 -3.70 20.19
CA LEU A 82 5.15 -4.54 20.95
C LEU A 82 5.86 -3.78 22.08
N LEU A 83 6.06 -2.46 21.92
CA LEU A 83 6.84 -1.62 22.84
C LEU A 83 5.99 -0.93 23.95
N HIS A 84 4.75 -1.36 24.19
CA HIS A 84 3.76 -0.70 25.08
C HIS A 84 3.34 0.70 24.59
N PRO A 85 2.47 0.78 23.56
CA PRO A 85 2.23 1.97 22.74
C PRO A 85 1.49 3.10 23.46
N ASP A 86 0.59 2.78 24.40
CA ASP A 86 -0.30 3.77 25.04
C ASP A 86 0.37 4.52 26.20
N LEU A 87 1.60 4.13 26.54
CA LEU A 87 2.35 4.72 27.66
C LEU A 87 3.45 5.68 27.19
N HIS A 88 3.85 5.65 25.91
CA HIS A 88 5.01 6.41 25.43
C HIS A 88 4.65 7.44 24.34
N PRO A 89 4.76 8.76 24.60
CA PRO A 89 4.38 9.83 23.66
C PRO A 89 5.03 9.72 22.27
N LYS A 90 6.27 9.21 22.18
CA LYS A 90 6.95 9.02 20.88
C LYS A 90 6.35 7.91 20.03
N ALA A 91 5.82 6.83 20.64
CA ALA A 91 5.19 5.73 19.91
C ALA A 91 3.89 6.20 19.28
N LYS A 92 3.10 6.99 20.01
CA LYS A 92 1.91 7.67 19.49
C LYS A 92 2.23 8.57 18.30
N LEU A 93 3.30 9.39 18.41
CA LEU A 93 3.73 10.25 17.32
C LEU A 93 4.17 9.45 16.08
N ALA A 94 4.92 8.37 16.25
CA ALA A 94 5.33 7.50 15.14
C ALA A 94 4.14 6.92 14.37
N LYS A 95 3.10 6.44 15.08
CA LYS A 95 1.85 5.98 14.47
C LYS A 95 1.15 7.09 13.68
N HIS A 96 1.08 8.30 14.24
CA HIS A 96 0.48 9.44 13.55
C HIS A 96 1.25 9.84 12.28
N CYS A 97 2.58 9.83 12.32
CA CYS A 97 3.40 10.10 11.15
C CYS A 97 3.20 9.05 10.05
N ALA A 98 3.10 7.78 10.42
CA ALA A 98 2.87 6.69 9.47
C ALA A 98 1.50 6.83 8.78
N ALA A 99 0.42 7.06 9.54
CA ALA A 99 -0.91 7.34 9.00
C ALA A 99 -0.93 8.62 8.13
N GLY A 100 -0.16 9.65 8.51
CA GLY A 100 0.02 10.86 7.72
C GLY A 100 0.65 10.60 6.34
N GLY A 101 1.61 9.68 6.26
CA GLY A 101 2.21 9.25 4.98
C GLY A 101 1.19 8.61 4.04
N VAL A 102 0.34 7.72 4.56
CA VAL A 102 -0.76 7.11 3.80
C VAL A 102 -1.73 8.19 3.29
N LEU A 103 -2.08 9.15 4.14
CA LEU A 103 -2.99 10.24 3.77
C LEU A 103 -2.43 11.07 2.61
N ILE A 104 -1.14 11.43 2.65
CA ILE A 104 -0.49 12.21 1.57
C ILE A 104 -0.58 11.46 0.24
N LEU A 105 -0.24 10.17 0.23
CA LEU A 105 -0.29 9.36 -0.99
C LEU A 105 -1.72 9.14 -1.47
N SER A 106 -2.68 9.00 -0.55
CA SER A 106 -4.10 8.86 -0.88
C SER A 106 -4.65 10.12 -1.55
N ILE A 107 -4.29 11.31 -1.05
CA ILE A 107 -4.66 12.58 -1.67
C ILE A 107 -4.05 12.69 -3.07
N ALA A 108 -2.76 12.34 -3.22
CA ALA A 108 -2.11 12.33 -4.52
C ALA A 108 -2.79 11.35 -5.51
N ALA A 109 -3.18 10.17 -5.05
CA ALA A 109 -3.93 9.19 -5.86
C ALA A 109 -5.27 9.73 -6.34
N VAL A 110 -6.02 10.43 -5.47
CA VAL A 110 -7.28 11.09 -5.84
C VAL A 110 -7.03 12.16 -6.89
N ILE A 111 -6.04 13.05 -6.69
CA ILE A 111 -5.72 14.11 -7.65
C ILE A 111 -5.35 13.52 -9.01
N ILE A 112 -4.47 12.52 -9.05
CA ILE A 112 -4.07 11.83 -10.29
C ILE A 112 -5.29 11.20 -10.96
N GLY A 113 -6.14 10.50 -10.20
CA GLY A 113 -7.38 9.92 -10.73
C GLY A 113 -8.30 10.98 -11.35
N LEU A 114 -8.51 12.12 -10.68
CA LEU A 114 -9.31 13.21 -11.23
C LEU A 114 -8.71 13.77 -12.53
N LEU A 115 -7.40 13.98 -12.58
CA LEU A 115 -6.71 14.46 -13.79
C LEU A 115 -6.85 13.51 -14.98
N ILE A 116 -6.89 12.21 -14.73
CA ILE A 116 -7.02 11.17 -15.77
C ILE A 116 -8.48 11.03 -16.21
N PHE A 117 -9.42 10.90 -15.26
CA PHE A 117 -10.79 10.48 -15.58
C PHE A 117 -11.75 11.64 -15.88
N ILE A 118 -11.56 12.85 -15.31
CA ILE A 118 -12.43 14.00 -15.61
C ILE A 118 -12.44 14.30 -17.12
N PRO A 119 -11.29 14.42 -17.82
CA PRO A 119 -11.30 14.71 -19.25
C PRO A 119 -11.96 13.61 -20.09
N LYS A 120 -11.94 12.35 -19.63
CA LYS A 120 -12.55 11.21 -20.33
C LYS A 120 -14.06 11.12 -20.16
N ILE A 121 -14.61 11.79 -19.14
CA ILE A 121 -16.04 11.83 -18.85
C ILE A 121 -16.71 13.01 -19.59
N PHE A 122 -16.03 14.15 -19.68
CA PHE A 122 -16.60 15.40 -20.22
C PHE A 122 -16.06 15.80 -21.59
N GLY A 123 -15.06 15.09 -22.12
CA GLY A 123 -14.49 15.27 -23.46
C GLY A 123 -14.65 14.02 -24.30
#